data_AF-A0A7S2DRC4-F1
#
_entry.id   AF-A0A7S2DRC4-F1
#
_cell.length_a   1.000
_cell.length_b   1.000
_cell.length_c   1.000
_cell.angle_alpha   90.00
_cell.angle_beta   90.00
_cell.angle_gamma   90.00
#
_symmetry.space_group_name_H-M   'P 1'
#
loop_
_entity.id
_entity.type
_entity.pdbx_description
1 polymer ?
#
loop_
_entity_poly.entity_id
_entity_poly.type
_entity_poly.pdbx_seq_one_letter_code
_entity_poly.pdbx_strand_id
1 'polypeptide(L)'
;TFQCVRRVDENAAADAVCSLLAPGGRLLLLTGNADEAAERGPERLRRQDLEGAFASRGLECEELASFRFDQTDAYRRQVEHDEPPLGWRSVWKRKRIRKKNDEG
;
A
#
# COMPACT_ATOMS: atom_id res chain seq x y z
N THR A 1 9.00 -6.48 3.36
CA THR A 1 9.34 -6.03 1.99
C THR A 1 8.78 -4.64 1.79
N PHE A 2 9.59 -3.72 1.25
CA PHE A 2 9.16 -2.39 0.83
C PHE A 2 9.05 -2.41 -0.70
N GLN A 3 7.92 -1.99 -1.27
CA GLN A 3 7.74 -1.94 -2.72
C GLN A 3 7.21 -0.57 -3.12
N CYS A 4 7.86 0.06 -4.09
CA CYS A 4 7.33 1.21 -4.80
C CYS A 4 6.66 0.70 -6.07
N VAL A 5 5.34 0.54 -6.01
CA VAL A 5 4.52 0.08 -7.12
C VAL A 5 4.04 1.33 -7.87
N ARG A 6 4.42 1.50 -9.14
CA ARG A 6 3.91 2.57 -10.01
C ARG A 6 3.28 1.94 -11.24
N ARG A 7 2.03 2.28 -11.59
CA ARG A 7 1.35 1.79 -12.81
C ARG A 7 1.30 0.26 -12.88
N VAL A 8 1.02 -0.41 -11.78
CA VAL A 8 0.91 -1.87 -11.73
C VAL A 8 -0.53 -2.19 -11.38
N ASP A 9 -1.10 -3.18 -12.07
CA ASP A 9 -2.35 -3.81 -11.69
C ASP A 9 -2.30 -4.19 -10.20
N GLU A 10 -3.10 -3.50 -9.38
CA GLU A 10 -3.12 -3.65 -7.94
C GLU A 10 -3.43 -5.09 -7.54
N ASN A 11 -4.19 -5.79 -8.38
CA ASN A 11 -4.51 -7.19 -8.19
C ASN A 11 -3.29 -8.07 -8.34
N ALA A 12 -2.53 -7.89 -9.42
CA ALA A 12 -1.30 -8.64 -9.67
C ALA A 12 -0.22 -8.32 -8.62
N ALA A 13 -0.11 -7.05 -8.21
CA ALA A 13 0.81 -6.63 -7.15
C ALA A 13 0.46 -7.31 -5.82
N ALA A 14 -0.82 -7.33 -5.46
CA ALA A 14 -1.27 -7.95 -4.22
C ALA A 14 -1.12 -9.48 -4.26
N ASP A 15 -1.33 -10.14 -5.41
CA ASP A 15 -1.08 -11.58 -5.57
C ASP A 15 0.42 -11.91 -5.40
N ALA A 16 1.29 -11.15 -6.03
CA ALA A 16 2.74 -11.31 -5.90
C ALA A 16 3.19 -11.12 -4.45
N VAL A 17 2.70 -10.08 -3.77
CA VAL A 17 3.03 -9.82 -2.37
C VAL A 17 2.49 -10.92 -1.44
N CYS A 18 1.27 -11.38 -1.66
CA CYS A 18 0.70 -12.50 -0.91
C CYS A 18 1.51 -13.78 -1.09
N SER A 19 2.08 -14.03 -2.27
CA SER A 19 2.95 -15.20 -2.50
C SER A 19 4.25 -15.15 -1.66
N LEU A 20 4.77 -13.95 -1.39
CA LEU A 20 6.04 -13.74 -0.70
C LEU A 20 5.88 -13.63 0.84
N LEU A 21 4.70 -13.29 1.34
CA LEU A 21 4.45 -13.14 2.77
C LEU A 21 4.16 -14.49 3.42
N ALA A 22 4.94 -14.92 4.41
CA ALA A 22 4.55 -16.06 5.24
C ALA A 22 3.21 -15.79 5.97
N PRO A 23 2.42 -16.82 6.35
CA PRO A 23 1.25 -16.63 7.19
C PRO A 23 1.58 -15.88 8.49
N GLY A 24 0.85 -14.80 8.79
CA GLY A 24 1.13 -13.89 9.91
C GLY A 24 2.21 -12.83 9.63
N GLY A 25 2.87 -12.89 8.48
CA GLY A 25 3.85 -11.90 8.03
C GLY A 25 3.19 -10.56 7.71
N ARG A 26 4.00 -9.48 7.75
CA ARG A 26 3.56 -8.11 7.56
C ARG A 26 4.15 -7.45 6.31
N LEU A 27 3.34 -6.63 5.67
CA LEU A 27 3.70 -5.74 4.57
C LEU A 27 3.49 -4.30 5.03
N LEU A 28 4.49 -3.46 4.79
CA LEU A 28 4.36 -2.01 4.85
C LEU A 28 4.32 -1.50 3.40
N LEU A 29 3.24 -0.81 3.04
CA LEU A 29 3.03 -0.24 1.73
C LEU A 29 2.93 1.28 1.81
N LEU A 30 3.70 1.96 0.96
CA LEU A 30 3.66 3.39 0.75
C LEU A 30 3.21 3.64 -0.69
N THR A 31 2.12 4.37 -0.88
CA THR A 31 1.58 4.68 -2.22
C THR A 31 1.09 6.12 -2.30
N GLY A 32 0.81 6.62 -3.51
CA GLY A 32 0.22 7.94 -3.71
C GLY A 32 -1.19 8.02 -3.14
N ASN A 33 -1.55 9.18 -2.59
CA ASN A 33 -2.85 9.42 -2.00
C ASN A 33 -3.73 10.27 -2.92
N ALA A 34 -4.94 9.79 -3.25
CA ALA A 34 -5.92 10.52 -4.06
C ALA A 34 -6.50 11.79 -3.39
N ASP A 35 -6.31 11.96 -2.08
CA ASP A 35 -6.65 13.18 -1.34
C ASP A 35 -5.67 14.33 -1.65
N GLU A 36 -4.53 14.05 -2.31
CA GLU A 36 -3.65 15.10 -2.83
C GLU A 36 -4.41 15.94 -3.86
N ALA A 37 -4.42 17.26 -3.69
CA ALA A 37 -5.18 18.16 -4.55
C ALA A 37 -4.62 18.20 -5.99
N ALA A 38 -3.30 18.17 -6.13
CA ALA A 38 -2.61 18.20 -7.42
C ALA A 38 -2.17 16.79 -7.85
N GLU A 39 -2.09 16.56 -9.16
CA GLU A 39 -1.53 15.32 -9.67
C GLU A 39 0.00 15.35 -9.59
N ARG A 40 0.57 14.56 -8.66
CA ARG A 40 2.01 14.52 -8.40
C ARG A 40 2.44 13.18 -7.80
N GLY A 41 3.66 12.75 -8.13
CA GLY A 41 4.28 11.56 -7.52
C GLY A 41 3.83 10.22 -8.12
N PRO A 42 3.77 9.14 -7.32
CA PRO A 42 3.23 7.84 -7.73
C PRO A 42 1.74 7.93 -8.09
N GLU A 43 1.22 6.84 -8.67
CA GLU A 43 -0.22 6.70 -8.88
C GLU A 43 -1.01 6.86 -7.59
N ARG A 44 -2.08 7.65 -7.66
CA ARG A 44 -2.88 8.05 -6.51
C ARG A 44 -4.05 7.10 -6.34
N LEU A 45 -4.10 6.42 -5.20
CA LEU A 45 -5.18 5.50 -4.88
C LEU A 45 -6.14 6.14 -3.87
N ARG A 46 -7.43 5.85 -4.00
CA ARG A 46 -8.38 6.13 -2.92
C ARG A 46 -8.19 5.09 -1.83
N ARG A 47 -8.60 5.44 -0.61
CA ARG A 47 -8.64 4.52 0.52
C ARG A 47 -9.34 3.19 0.16
N GLN A 48 -10.47 3.28 -0.54
CA GLN A 48 -11.29 2.11 -0.90
C GLN A 48 -10.58 1.19 -1.90
N ASP A 49 -9.78 1.74 -2.82
CA ASP A 49 -9.05 0.96 -3.82
C ASP A 49 -7.96 0.12 -3.15
N LEU A 50 -7.22 0.72 -2.20
CA LEU A 50 -6.26 0.03 -1.34
C LEU A 50 -6.92 -1.08 -0.53
N GLU A 51 -8.02 -0.75 0.16
CA GLU A 51 -8.73 -1.70 1.01
C GLU A 51 -9.28 -2.89 0.20
N GLY A 52 -9.89 -2.63 -0.95
CA GLY A 52 -10.43 -3.65 -1.84
C GLY A 52 -9.35 -4.58 -2.43
N ALA A 53 -8.24 -4.01 -2.89
CA ALA A 53 -7.16 -4.77 -3.53
C ALA A 53 -6.52 -5.77 -2.55
N PHE A 54 -6.19 -5.37 -1.32
CA PHE A 54 -5.46 -6.26 -0.41
C PHE A 54 -6.38 -7.15 0.44
N ALA A 55 -7.56 -6.67 0.85
CA ALA A 55 -8.47 -7.46 1.68
C ALA A 55 -9.00 -8.72 0.95
N SER A 56 -9.27 -8.60 -0.35
CA SER A 56 -9.73 -9.71 -1.21
C SER A 56 -8.72 -10.86 -1.32
N ARG A 57 -7.45 -10.64 -0.92
CA ARG A 57 -6.34 -11.61 -1.04
C ARG A 57 -5.89 -12.21 0.29
N GLY A 58 -6.74 -12.11 1.30
CA GLY A 58 -6.46 -12.68 2.61
C GLY A 58 -5.45 -11.87 3.43
N LEU A 59 -5.23 -10.60 3.08
CA LEU A 59 -4.56 -9.66 3.97
C LEU A 59 -5.60 -8.94 4.84
N GLU A 60 -5.16 -8.56 6.03
CA GLU A 60 -5.91 -7.74 6.98
C GLU A 60 -5.18 -6.40 7.14
N CYS A 61 -5.90 -5.29 7.00
CA CYS A 61 -5.34 -3.97 7.23
C CYS A 61 -5.23 -3.74 8.75
N GLU A 62 -4.02 -3.71 9.29
CA GLU A 62 -3.79 -3.36 10.70
C GLU A 62 -3.74 -1.84 10.89
N GLU A 63 -3.23 -1.09 9.89
CA GLU A 63 -3.12 0.37 9.95
C GLU A 63 -3.26 0.98 8.55
N LEU A 64 -3.95 2.12 8.44
CA LEU A 64 -3.99 2.95 7.24
C LEU A 64 -4.13 4.43 7.61
N ALA A 65 -3.08 5.21 7.35
CA ALA A 65 -3.02 6.64 7.63
C ALA A 65 -2.44 7.40 6.44
N SER A 66 -2.83 8.67 6.29
CA SER A 66 -2.17 9.58 5.37
C SER A 66 -0.84 10.08 5.96
N PHE A 67 0.14 10.39 5.12
CA PHE A 67 1.40 11.00 5.50
C PHE A 67 1.98 11.85 4.37
N ARG A 68 2.88 12.77 4.68
CA ARG A 68 3.70 13.48 3.69
C ARG A 68 5.04 12.76 3.55
N PHE A 69 5.51 12.57 2.32
CA PHE A 69 6.86 12.04 2.11
C PHE A 69 7.90 13.00 2.68
N ASP A 70 9.07 12.47 3.04
CA ASP A 70 10.19 13.32 3.44
C ASP A 70 10.63 14.22 2.29
N GLN A 71 11.11 15.42 2.62
CA GLN A 71 11.66 16.34 1.63
C GLN A 71 12.89 15.71 0.96
N THR A 72 12.90 15.70 -0.37
CA THR A 72 14.06 15.27 -1.18
C THR A 72 14.45 16.37 -2.16
N ASP A 73 15.65 16.29 -2.75
CA ASP A 73 16.10 17.21 -3.80
C ASP A 73 15.16 17.19 -5.01
N ALA A 74 14.60 16.02 -5.34
CA ALA A 74 13.62 15.88 -6.41
C ALA A 74 12.35 16.69 -6.12
N TYR A 75 11.88 16.70 -4.87
CA TYR A 75 10.72 17.49 -4.46
C TYR A 75 11.06 18.98 -4.34
N ARG A 76 12.27 19.33 -3.87
CA ARG A 76 12.71 20.74 -3.78
C ARG A 76 12.75 21.45 -5.14
N ARG A 77 12.98 20.71 -6.22
CA ARG A 77 13.01 21.24 -7.59
C ARG A 77 11.60 21.46 -8.18
N GLN A 78 10.55 20.95 -7.54
CA GLN A 78 9.16 21.15 -7.96
C GLN A 78 8.66 22.49 -7.40
N VAL A 79 9.07 23.59 -8.02
CA VAL A 79 8.80 24.97 -7.56
C VAL A 79 7.31 25.34 -7.51
N GLU A 80 6.45 24.51 -8.10
CA GLU A 80 4.99 24.67 -8.12
C GLU A 80 4.32 24.09 -6.85
N HIS A 81 5.09 23.50 -5.94
CA HIS A 81 4.58 22.81 -4.75
C HIS A 81 5.40 23.16 -3.50
N ASP A 82 4.71 23.56 -2.43
CA ASP A 82 5.36 23.97 -1.17
C ASP A 82 5.71 22.78 -0.25
N GLU A 83 4.99 21.66 -0.39
CA GLU A 83 5.17 20.46 0.44
C GLU A 83 5.54 19.26 -0.43
N PRO A 84 6.16 18.19 0.10
CA PRO A 84 6.27 16.89 -0.57
C PRO A 84 4.91 16.24 -0.89
N PRO A 85 4.88 15.20 -1.76
CA PRO A 85 3.62 14.54 -2.10
C PRO A 85 2.93 13.92 -0.88
N LEU A 86 1.60 13.82 -0.94
CA LEU A 86 0.80 13.06 0.02
C LEU A 86 0.82 11.58 -0.35
N GLY A 87 0.97 10.72 0.65
CA GLY A 87 0.92 9.28 0.51
C GLY A 87 -0.01 8.61 1.50
N TRP A 88 -0.34 7.36 1.21
CA TRP A 88 -0.92 6.42 2.16
C TRP A 88 0.19 5.56 2.77
N ARG A 89 0.23 5.47 4.09
CA ARG A 89 1.01 4.49 4.85
C ARG A 89 0.06 3.42 5.33
N SER A 90 0.27 2.19 4.88
CA SER A 90 -0.55 1.05 5.33
C SER A 90 0.27 -0.14 5.78
N VAL A 91 -0.22 -0.80 6.83
CA VAL A 91 0.33 -2.05 7.36
C VAL A 91 -0.69 -3.15 7.14
N TRP A 92 -0.27 -4.19 6.44
CA TRP A 92 -1.09 -5.34 6.09
C TRP A 92 -0.50 -6.60 6.69
N LYS A 93 -1.36 -7.50 7.18
CA LYS A 93 -0.96 -8.78 7.74
C LYS A 93 -1.60 -9.93 6.99
N ARG A 94 -0.79 -10.93 6.60
CA ARG A 94 -1.33 -12.15 6.00
C ARG A 94 -2.07 -12.96 7.05
N LYS A 95 -3.34 -13.27 6.79
CA LYS A 95 -4.14 -14.12 7.69
C LYS A 95 -3.47 -15.50 7.83
N ARG A 96 -3.51 -16.06 9.03
CA ARG A 96 -3.06 -17.44 9.26
C ARG A 96 -4.04 -18.39 8.58
N ILE A 97 -3.54 -19.35 7.82
CA ILE A 97 -4.36 -20.44 7.31
C ILE A 97 -4.82 -21.23 8.54
N ARG A 98 -6.13 -21.21 8.83
CA ARG A 98 -6.69 -22.17 9.79
C ARG A 98 -6.56 -23.54 9.13
N LYS A 99 -5.76 -24.44 9.70
CA LYS A 99 -5.85 -25.86 9.33
C LYS A 99 -7.31 -26.26 9.60
N LYS A 100 -8.01 -26.77 8.58
CA LYS A 100 -9.23 -27.55 8.84
C LYS A 100 -8.79 -28.69 9.76
N ASN A 101 -9.40 -28.80 10.93
CA ASN A 101 -9.28 -30.04 11.68
C ASN A 101 -9.91 -31.11 10.79
N ASP A 102 -9.11 -32.11 10.41
CA ASP A 102 -9.63 -33.35 9.87
C ASP A 102 -10.40 -34.01 11.02
N GLU A 103 -11.71 -33.79 11.05
CA GLU A 103 -12.62 -34.61 11.83
C GLU A 103 -12.70 -35.97 11.13
N GLY A 104 -11.97 -36.94 11.66
CA GLY A 104 -12.13 -38.36 11.40
C GLY A 104 -13.12 -39.00 12.37
#